data_AF-A0AAV3X970-F1
#
_entry.id   AF-A0AAV3X970-F1
#
_cell.length_a   1.000
_cell.length_b   1.000
_cell.length_c   1.000
_cell.angle_alpha   90.00
_cell.angle_beta   90.00
_cell.angle_gamma   90.00
#
_symmetry.space_group_name_H-M   'P 1'
#
loop_
_entity.id
_entity.type
_entity.pdbx_description
1 polymer ?
#
loop_
_entity_poly.entity_id
_entity_poly.type
_entity_poly.pdbx_seq_one_letter_code
_entity_poly.pdbx_strand_id
1 'polypeptide(L)'
;MAFNTQADFERQEAYQYRPGQRVELKQRPGVVDIIAEYDPMMVPPIQLVNDPQPRYPEELNVLPKVPTHWFGEVGQSKLRTGNSRYSSSRVREKAIF
;
A
#
# COMPACT_ATOMS: atom_id res chain seq x y z
N MET A 1 32.70 -4.14 28.38
CA MET A 1 31.67 -3.53 27.51
C MET A 1 31.94 -4.01 26.09
N ALA A 2 31.06 -4.80 25.48
CA ALA A 2 31.32 -5.43 24.19
C ALA A 2 30.24 -5.04 23.15
N PHE A 3 30.71 -4.85 21.92
CA PHE A 3 30.05 -4.29 20.75
C PHE A 3 28.87 -5.15 20.27
N ASN A 4 27.64 -4.71 20.54
CA ASN A 4 26.40 -5.25 19.93
C ASN A 4 25.67 -4.21 19.05
N THR A 5 26.29 -3.08 18.76
CA THR A 5 25.64 -1.92 18.13
C THR A 5 25.17 -2.12 16.70
N GLN A 6 25.88 -2.91 15.88
CA GLN A 6 25.56 -3.04 14.45
C GLN A 6 24.32 -3.92 14.22
N ALA A 7 24.27 -5.09 14.83
CA ALA A 7 23.11 -5.98 14.73
C ALA A 7 21.85 -5.35 15.35
N ASP A 8 22.02 -4.54 16.40
CA ASP A 8 20.93 -3.77 17.00
C ASP A 8 20.40 -2.69 16.04
N PHE A 9 21.31 -2.01 15.32
CA PHE A 9 20.94 -1.01 14.30
C PHE A 9 20.17 -1.62 13.13
N GLU A 10 20.68 -2.71 12.55
CA GLU A 10 20.05 -3.42 11.43
C GLU A 10 18.64 -3.92 11.80
N ARG A 11 18.48 -4.45 13.02
CA ARG A 11 17.16 -4.85 13.53
C ARG A 11 16.22 -3.67 13.70
N GLN A 12 16.73 -2.53 14.18
CA GLN A 12 15.92 -1.35 14.38
C GLN A 12 15.47 -0.73 13.05
N GLU A 13 16.33 -0.71 12.03
CA GLU A 13 15.95 -0.33 10.67
C GLU A 13 14.91 -1.28 10.09
N ALA A 14 15.12 -2.60 10.15
CA ALA A 14 14.17 -3.58 9.64
C ALA A 14 12.78 -3.44 10.32
N TYR A 15 12.74 -3.12 11.62
CA TYR A 15 11.50 -2.83 12.32
C TYR A 15 10.86 -1.51 11.87
N GLN A 16 11.68 -0.47 11.65
CA GLN A 16 11.24 0.85 11.23
C GLN A 16 10.70 0.84 9.80
N TYR A 17 11.31 0.08 8.89
CA TYR A 17 10.94 0.01 7.47
C TYR A 17 10.18 -1.28 7.10
N ARG A 18 9.52 -1.91 8.06
CA ARG A 18 8.73 -3.13 7.78
C ARG A 18 7.56 -2.86 6.80
N PRO A 19 7.12 -3.89 6.06
CA PRO A 19 5.92 -3.81 5.23
C PRO A 19 4.70 -3.26 5.98
N GLY A 20 3.90 -2.43 5.30
CA GLY A 20 2.72 -1.78 5.87
C GLY A 20 3.01 -0.52 6.68
N GLN A 21 4.28 -0.15 6.87
CA GLN A 21 4.63 1.13 7.49
C GLN A 21 4.33 2.28 6.53
N ARG A 22 3.69 3.34 7.06
CA ARG A 22 3.43 4.57 6.30
C ARG A 22 4.64 5.47 6.30
N VAL A 23 4.95 6.04 5.14
CA VAL A 23 6.06 6.96 4.94
C VAL A 23 5.65 8.12 4.04
N GLU A 24 6.30 9.25 4.19
CA GLU A 24 6.18 10.40 3.30
C GLU A 24 7.50 10.62 2.55
N LEU A 25 7.41 10.95 1.26
CA LEU A 25 8.58 11.29 0.46
C LEU A 25 9.07 12.71 0.82
N LYS A 26 10.32 12.85 1.26
CA LYS A 26 10.88 14.17 1.61
C LYS A 26 10.93 15.12 0.41
N GLN A 27 11.19 14.59 -0.79
CA GLN A 27 11.22 15.39 -2.03
C GLN A 27 9.82 15.85 -2.47
N ARG A 28 8.76 15.20 -1.97
CA ARG A 28 7.36 15.50 -2.32
C ARG A 28 6.50 15.55 -1.06
N PRO A 29 6.61 16.62 -0.24
CA PRO A 29 5.81 16.77 0.95
C PRO A 29 4.31 16.64 0.64
N GLY A 30 3.58 15.95 1.50
CA GLY A 30 2.17 15.60 1.35
C GLY A 30 1.91 14.28 0.62
N VAL A 31 2.92 13.69 -0.06
CA VAL A 31 2.78 12.39 -0.72
C VAL A 31 3.12 11.29 0.27
N VAL A 32 2.08 10.61 0.75
CA VAL A 32 2.19 9.46 1.67
C VAL A 32 2.04 8.17 0.89
N ASP A 33 2.93 7.22 1.14
CA ASP A 33 2.87 5.87 0.62
C ASP A 33 3.07 4.83 1.73
N ILE A 34 3.03 3.56 1.35
CA ILE A 34 3.19 2.41 2.22
C ILE A 34 4.39 1.61 1.73
N ILE A 35 5.23 1.17 2.66
CA ILE A 35 6.32 0.25 2.36
C ILE A 35 5.73 -1.11 1.96
N ALA A 36 6.07 -1.56 0.76
CA ALA A 36 5.75 -2.90 0.28
C ALA A 36 6.75 -3.91 0.84
N GLU A 37 8.04 -3.60 0.74
CA GLU A 37 9.14 -4.47 1.15
C GLU A 37 10.37 -3.66 1.56
N TYR A 38 11.14 -4.21 2.51
CA TYR A 38 12.49 -3.76 2.85
C TYR A 38 13.43 -4.95 2.68
N ASP A 39 14.40 -4.81 1.77
CA ASP A 39 15.46 -5.78 1.54
C ASP A 39 16.82 -5.10 1.68
N PRO A 40 17.61 -5.39 2.74
CA PRO A 40 18.92 -4.79 2.94
C PRO A 40 19.96 -5.23 1.90
N MET A 41 19.67 -6.24 1.09
CA MET A 41 20.51 -6.65 -0.05
C MET A 41 20.23 -5.83 -1.32
N MET A 42 19.17 -5.03 -1.34
CA MET A 42 18.84 -4.12 -2.44
C MET A 42 19.45 -2.72 -2.25
N VAL A 43 19.75 -2.06 -3.36
CA VAL A 43 20.23 -0.66 -3.37
C VAL A 43 19.47 0.13 -4.43
N PRO A 44 18.53 1.02 -4.03
CA PRO A 44 18.04 1.30 -2.67
C PRO A 44 17.21 0.15 -2.03
N PRO A 45 17.13 0.06 -0.70
CA PRO A 45 16.59 -1.11 0.00
C PRO A 45 15.05 -1.13 0.17
N ILE A 46 14.34 -0.03 -0.05
CA ILE A 46 12.90 0.09 0.25
C ILE A 46 12.09 0.14 -1.04
N GLN A 47 11.09 -0.73 -1.18
CA GLN A 47 10.07 -0.63 -2.21
C GLN A 47 8.78 -0.06 -1.63
N LEU A 48 8.15 0.88 -2.35
CA LEU A 48 6.84 1.43 -1.98
C LEU A 48 5.74 0.82 -2.85
N VAL A 49 4.52 0.76 -2.34
CA VAL A 49 3.38 0.15 -3.07
C VAL A 49 3.07 0.90 -4.36
N ASN A 50 3.14 2.23 -4.36
CA ASN A 50 2.73 3.05 -5.49
C ASN A 50 3.92 3.72 -6.22
N ASP A 51 5.15 3.53 -5.75
CA ASP A 51 6.36 4.01 -6.40
C ASP A 51 7.09 2.86 -7.10
N PRO A 52 7.21 2.87 -8.44
CA PRO A 52 7.95 1.84 -9.16
C PRO A 52 9.46 1.90 -8.90
N GLN A 53 9.96 3.01 -8.32
CA GLN A 53 11.37 3.19 -8.02
C GLN A 53 11.66 2.93 -6.54
N PRO A 54 12.61 2.05 -6.20
CA PRO A 54 13.05 1.87 -4.81
C PRO A 54 13.66 3.15 -4.22
N ARG A 55 13.59 3.29 -2.90
CA ARG A 55 13.98 4.49 -2.14
C ARG A 55 14.97 4.16 -1.03
N TYR A 56 15.81 5.15 -0.72
CA TYR A 56 16.68 5.09 0.45
C TYR A 56 15.95 5.55 1.72
N PRO A 57 16.35 5.07 2.91
CA PRO A 57 15.85 5.55 4.20
C PRO A 57 15.88 7.07 4.33
N GLU A 58 16.96 7.72 3.92
CA GLU A 58 17.14 9.17 4.03
C GLU A 58 16.19 9.98 3.12
N GLU A 59 15.54 9.36 2.14
CA GLU A 59 14.54 10.01 1.28
C GLU A 59 13.13 10.03 1.90
N LEU A 60 12.94 9.31 3.02
CA LEU A 60 11.63 9.04 3.61
C LEU A 60 11.49 9.63 5.01
N ASN A 61 10.29 10.09 5.33
CA ASN A 61 9.85 10.41 6.68
C ASN A 61 8.91 9.30 7.17
N VAL A 62 9.31 8.56 8.20
CA VAL A 62 8.46 7.51 8.79
C VAL A 62 7.35 8.16 9.59
N LEU A 63 6.10 7.88 9.20
CA LEU A 63 4.94 8.47 9.86
C LEU A 63 4.52 7.63 11.08
N PRO A 64 4.05 8.26 12.16
CA PRO A 64 3.55 7.54 13.32
C PRO A 64 2.36 6.65 12.93
N LYS A 65 2.26 5.49 13.60
CA LYS A 65 1.07 4.65 13.52
C LYS A 65 -0.09 5.35 14.19
N VAL A 66 -0.85 6.07 13.38
CA VAL A 66 -2.14 6.62 13.77
C VAL A 66 -3.13 5.48 13.89
N PRO A 67 -3.90 5.38 14.99
CA PRO A 67 -4.99 4.42 15.08
C PRO A 67 -5.95 4.70 13.92
N THR A 68 -6.22 3.68 13.11
CA THR A 68 -7.05 3.76 11.90
C THR A 68 -8.42 4.38 12.15
N HIS A 69 -8.91 4.41 13.40
CA HIS A 69 -10.19 5.05 13.74
C HIS A 69 -10.18 6.59 13.70
N TRP A 70 -9.02 7.26 13.65
CA TRP A 70 -8.96 8.74 13.55
C TRP A 70 -9.01 9.27 12.11
N PHE A 71 -8.64 8.43 11.14
CA PHE A 71 -8.81 8.74 9.72
C PHE A 71 -10.15 8.14 9.29
N GLY A 72 -11.23 8.87 9.60
CA GLY A 72 -12.56 8.54 9.09
C GLY A 72 -12.51 8.25 7.58
N GLU A 73 -13.44 7.40 7.14
CA GLU A 73 -13.72 7.01 5.76
C GLU A 73 -13.99 8.21 4.83
N VAL A 74 -13.00 9.05 4.57
CA VAL A 74 -13.09 10.13 3.60
C VAL A 74 -12.61 9.56 2.27
N GLY A 75 -13.53 8.93 1.53
CA GLY A 75 -13.35 8.76 0.08
C GLY A 75 -13.54 7.36 -0.52
N GLN A 76 -14.54 6.57 -0.12
CA GLN A 76 -15.13 5.58 -1.03
C GLN A 76 -16.49 6.07 -1.51
N SER A 77 -16.47 7.18 -2.26
CA SER A 77 -17.66 7.67 -2.95
C SER A 77 -18.04 6.71 -4.09
N LYS A 78 -19.08 5.92 -3.83
CA LYS A 78 -20.14 5.50 -4.76
C LYS A 78 -19.68 5.22 -6.21
N LEU A 79 -19.35 3.97 -6.51
CA LEU A 79 -19.68 3.40 -7.82
C LEU A 79 -21.01 2.66 -7.71
N ARG A 80 -22.09 3.42 -7.94
CA ARG A 80 -23.36 2.88 -8.42
C ARG A 80 -23.16 2.40 -9.85
N THR A 81 -23.44 1.13 -10.14
CA THR A 81 -24.02 0.58 -11.38
C THR A 81 -24.25 -0.89 -11.03
N GLY A 82 -25.44 -1.48 -10.94
CA GLY A 82 -26.71 -1.29 -11.61
C GLY A 82 -27.30 -2.70 -11.65
N ASN A 83 -28.48 -2.90 -11.05
CA ASN A 83 -29.19 -4.18 -10.98
C ASN A 83 -29.26 -4.87 -12.36
N SER A 84 -28.55 -5.98 -12.55
CA SER A 84 -28.79 -6.88 -13.67
C SER A 84 -30.02 -7.74 -13.35
N ARG A 85 -31.20 -7.19 -13.64
CA ARG A 85 -32.43 -7.97 -13.86
C ARG A 85 -32.51 -8.25 -15.36
N TYR A 86 -31.90 -9.34 -15.82
CA TYR A 86 -32.30 -9.94 -17.09
C TYR A 86 -33.27 -11.08 -16.79
N SER A 87 -34.54 -10.75 -16.99
CA SER A 87 -35.66 -11.67 -17.09
C SER A 87 -35.69 -12.20 -18.52
N SER A 88 -35.25 -13.43 -18.77
CA SER A 88 -35.41 -14.08 -20.07
C SER A 88 -36.79 -14.70 -20.17
N SER A 89 -37.74 -13.89 -20.66
CA SER A 89 -39.03 -14.31 -21.14
C SER A 89 -38.89 -15.14 -22.42
N ARG A 90 -39.33 -16.40 -22.31
CA ARG A 90 -39.81 -17.33 -23.34
C ARG A 90 -40.34 -16.63 -24.60
N VAL A 91 -39.70 -16.84 -25.76
CA VAL A 91 -40.31 -16.59 -27.07
C VAL A 91 -40.15 -17.84 -27.94
N ARG A 92 -41.29 -18.28 -28.46
CA ARG A 92 -41.53 -19.42 -29.35
C ARG A 92 -40.61 -19.39 -30.58
N GLU A 93 -39.96 -20.50 -30.86
CA GLU A 93 -39.62 -20.86 -32.24
C GLU A 93 -40.70 -21.80 -32.79
N LYS A 94 -41.36 -21.32 -33.85
CA LYS A 94 -42.10 -22.16 -34.78
C LYS A 94 -41.07 -22.75 -35.75
N ALA A 95 -40.95 -24.07 -35.78
CA ALA A 95 -40.36 -24.77 -36.92
C ALA A 95 -41.50 -25.32 -37.76
N ILE A 96 -41.62 -24.79 -38.98
CA ILE A 96 -42.36 -25.36 -40.10
C ILE A 96 -41.31 -26.18 -40.85
N PHE A 97 -41.53 -27.49 -40.99
CA PHE A 97 -41.44 -28.26 -42.23
C PHE A 97 -41.88 -29.70 -41.96
#